data_AF-A0AAU1W4N5-F1
#
_entry.id   AF-A0AAU1W4N5-F1
#
_cell.length_a   1.000
_cell.length_b   1.000
_cell.length_c   1.000
_cell.angle_alpha   90.00
_cell.angle_beta   90.00
_cell.angle_gamma   90.00
#
_symmetry.space_group_name_H-M   'P 1'
#
loop_
_entity.id
_entity.type
_entity.pdbx_description
1 polymer ?
#
loop_
_entity_poly.entity_id
_entity_poly.type
_entity_poly.pdbx_seq_one_letter_code
_entity_poly.pdbx_strand_id
1 'polypeptide(L)'
;MAEDTDALVAMERILSPHCRVTQTSGGALIADWKRTRFLGMATADIQKFADESCTERAELVTSLMRARCVTGRQKEHSNVEVGLWLRGVHLLIRTIGFGRVLRLLSLAAPDYTRADPAPAEDVASLKRAVHSHGRRSWFVNDDCKAEAVTAFVLLRRRGLKAVLHVGAREHPFALHAWTSSADVCIPDADPRGHAFTAVLSINGGGQ
;
A
#
# COMPACT_ATOMS: atom_id res chain seq x y z
N MET A 1 10.92 4.39 -29.64
CA MET A 1 9.54 4.74 -29.22
C MET A 1 8.88 3.65 -28.40
N ALA A 2 8.58 2.46 -28.95
CA ALA A 2 7.97 1.38 -28.15
C ALA A 2 8.91 0.93 -26.99
N GLU A 3 10.19 0.75 -27.31
CA GLU A 3 11.24 0.34 -26.37
C GLU A 3 11.50 1.36 -25.25
N ASP A 4 11.49 2.66 -25.56
CA ASP A 4 11.62 3.73 -24.56
C ASP A 4 10.40 3.77 -23.61
N THR A 5 9.23 3.38 -24.11
CA THR A 5 8.00 3.34 -23.31
C THR A 5 8.03 2.17 -22.34
N ASP A 6 8.48 0.99 -22.78
CA ASP A 6 8.62 -0.20 -21.92
C ASP A 6 9.67 0.02 -20.82
N ALA A 7 10.79 0.68 -21.15
CA ALA A 7 11.82 1.04 -20.17
C ALA A 7 11.30 2.02 -19.10
N LEU A 8 10.54 3.04 -19.51
CA LEU A 8 9.90 3.96 -18.57
C LEU A 8 8.90 3.26 -17.66
N VAL A 9 8.10 2.32 -18.19
CA VAL A 9 7.16 1.51 -17.38
C VAL A 9 7.92 0.61 -16.39
N ALA A 10 9.03 0.01 -16.80
CA ALA A 10 9.88 -0.80 -15.91
C ALA A 10 10.51 0.05 -14.80
N MET A 11 11.03 1.23 -15.14
CA MET A 11 11.56 2.19 -14.17
C MET A 11 10.48 2.64 -13.18
N GLU A 12 9.30 3.00 -13.67
CA GLU A 12 8.17 3.45 -12.87
C GLU A 12 7.74 2.38 -11.85
N ARG A 13 7.71 1.10 -12.26
CA ARG A 13 7.46 -0.04 -11.35
C ARG A 13 8.52 -0.18 -10.26
N ILE A 14 9.80 0.06 -10.57
CA ILE A 14 10.91 -0.07 -9.61
C ILE A 14 10.94 1.11 -8.63
N LEU A 15 10.61 2.30 -9.11
CA LEU A 15 10.68 3.58 -8.38
C LEU A 15 9.41 3.87 -7.57
N SER A 16 8.33 3.13 -7.82
CA SER A 16 7.12 3.13 -7.01
C SER A 16 7.39 2.70 -5.56
N PRO A 17 6.66 3.25 -4.57
CA PRO A 17 5.55 4.23 -4.68
C PRO A 17 5.99 5.68 -4.44
N HIS A 18 7.26 5.89 -4.11
CA HIS A 18 7.75 7.17 -3.62
C HIS A 18 8.17 8.12 -4.74
N CYS A 19 8.39 7.60 -5.94
CA CYS A 19 8.84 8.39 -7.08
C CYS A 19 7.84 8.34 -8.23
N ARG A 20 7.64 9.48 -8.91
CA ARG A 20 6.88 9.59 -10.16
C ARG A 20 7.85 9.86 -11.31
N VAL A 21 7.81 9.04 -12.35
CA VAL A 21 8.58 9.27 -13.58
C VAL A 21 7.68 10.03 -14.56
N THR A 22 8.18 11.14 -15.12
CA THR A 22 7.49 11.94 -16.14
C THR A 22 8.40 12.06 -17.34
N GLN A 23 7.94 11.60 -18.51
CA GLN A 23 8.70 11.74 -19.74
C GLN A 23 8.82 13.22 -20.13
N THR A 24 10.01 13.63 -20.58
CA THR A 24 10.28 14.97 -21.12
C THR A 24 10.97 14.84 -22.48
N SER A 25 11.04 15.93 -23.24
CA SER A 25 11.69 15.94 -24.56
C SER A 25 13.18 15.58 -24.52
N GLY A 26 13.84 15.69 -23.36
CA GLY A 26 15.26 15.40 -23.15
C GLY A 26 15.54 14.16 -22.30
N GLY A 27 14.52 13.36 -21.96
CA GLY A 27 14.66 12.18 -21.13
C GLY A 27 13.49 12.00 -20.16
N ALA A 28 13.77 11.89 -18.86
CA ALA A 28 12.76 11.66 -17.83
C ALA A 28 13.05 12.44 -16.56
N LEU A 29 11.98 12.94 -15.92
CA LEU A 29 12.03 13.56 -14.61
C LEU A 29 11.49 12.58 -13.57
N ILE A 30 12.30 12.26 -12.57
CA ILE A 30 11.91 11.46 -11.41
C ILE A 30 11.62 12.43 -10.25
N ALA A 31 10.36 12.54 -9.86
CA ALA A 31 9.95 13.29 -8.68
C ALA A 31 9.85 12.34 -7.48
N ASP A 32 10.77 12.44 -6.52
CA ASP A 32 10.74 11.74 -5.22
C ASP A 32 9.89 12.55 -4.23
N TRP A 33 8.67 12.09 -3.99
CA TRP A 33 7.70 12.72 -3.11
C TRP A 33 7.99 12.50 -1.63
N LYS A 34 8.72 11.44 -1.28
CA LYS A 34 9.11 11.20 0.12
C LYS A 34 10.07 12.28 0.61
N ARG A 35 10.84 12.87 -0.29
CA ARG A 35 11.90 13.83 0.02
C ARG A 35 11.76 15.17 -0.68
N THR A 36 10.67 15.37 -1.42
CA THR A 36 10.42 16.54 -2.28
C THR A 36 11.64 16.87 -3.15
N ARG A 37 12.16 15.86 -3.85
CA ARG A 37 13.32 16.00 -4.74
C ARG A 37 12.95 15.69 -6.17
N PHE A 38 13.66 16.34 -7.10
CA PHE A 38 13.54 16.08 -8.52
C PHE A 38 14.90 15.60 -9.04
N LEU A 39 14.90 14.50 -9.78
CA LEU A 39 16.07 13.94 -10.43
C LEU A 39 15.81 13.94 -11.93
N GLY A 40 16.68 14.59 -12.71
CA GLY A 40 16.66 14.46 -14.17
C GLY A 40 17.45 13.22 -14.60
N MET A 41 16.92 12.49 -15.58
CA MET A 41 17.63 11.45 -16.32
C MET A 41 17.64 11.82 -17.80
N ALA A 42 18.80 11.68 -18.43
CA ALA A 42 18.95 11.93 -19.86
C ALA A 42 18.40 10.74 -20.67
N THR A 43 18.04 10.97 -21.93
CA THR A 43 17.57 9.91 -22.85
C THR A 43 18.55 8.74 -22.95
N ALA A 44 19.87 9.01 -22.92
CA ALA A 44 20.89 7.97 -22.93
C ALA A 44 20.84 7.05 -21.69
N ASP A 45 20.45 7.58 -20.52
CA ASP A 45 20.32 6.78 -19.30
C ASP A 45 19.03 5.94 -19.29
N ILE A 46 17.99 6.38 -20.03
CA ILE A 46 16.75 5.61 -20.24
C ILE A 46 17.02 4.45 -21.18
N GLN A 47 17.77 4.68 -22.26
CA GLN A 47 18.14 3.62 -23.21
C GLN A 47 19.01 2.54 -22.56
N LYS A 48 19.95 2.92 -21.70
CA LYS A 48 20.71 1.98 -20.85
C LYS A 48 19.85 1.17 -19.88
N PHE A 49 18.66 1.68 -19.54
CA PHE A 49 17.69 0.95 -18.73
C PHE A 49 16.89 -0.06 -19.56
N ALA A 50 16.69 0.23 -20.85
CA ALA A 50 16.03 -0.63 -21.83
C ALA A 50 16.94 -1.77 -22.29
N ASP A 51 18.23 -1.49 -22.50
CA ASP A 51 19.21 -2.49 -22.92
C ASP A 51 19.40 -3.56 -21.84
N GLU A 52 19.16 -4.82 -22.21
CA GLU A 52 19.03 -5.98 -21.32
C GLU A 52 20.34 -6.41 -20.62
N SER A 53 21.42 -5.63 -20.67
CA SER A 53 22.62 -5.96 -19.93
C SER A 53 22.36 -5.80 -18.43
N CYS A 54 22.16 -6.93 -17.74
CA CYS A 54 21.83 -7.00 -16.32
C CYS A 54 22.77 -6.17 -15.42
N THR A 55 24.02 -5.97 -15.86
CA THR A 55 25.06 -5.19 -15.18
C THR A 55 24.81 -3.68 -15.20
N GLU A 56 24.54 -3.08 -16.36
CA GLU A 56 24.34 -1.63 -16.46
C GLU A 56 23.03 -1.19 -15.80
N ARG A 57 21.97 -2.01 -15.95
CA ARG A 57 20.72 -1.82 -15.21
C ARG A 57 20.96 -1.89 -13.70
N ALA A 58 21.79 -2.82 -13.22
CA ALA A 58 22.11 -2.94 -11.80
C ALA A 58 22.88 -1.71 -11.28
N GLU A 59 23.77 -1.13 -12.06
CA GLU A 59 24.50 0.09 -11.68
C GLU A 59 23.58 1.32 -11.59
N LEU A 60 22.65 1.49 -12.54
CA LEU A 60 21.63 2.54 -12.51
C LEU A 60 20.68 2.37 -11.33
N VAL A 61 20.18 1.15 -11.10
CA VAL A 61 19.36 0.84 -9.92
C VAL A 61 20.14 1.08 -8.63
N THR A 62 21.42 0.70 -8.57
CA THR A 62 22.27 0.95 -7.39
C THR A 62 22.48 2.45 -7.17
N SER A 63 22.63 3.24 -8.23
CA SER A 63 22.73 4.70 -8.17
C SER A 63 21.44 5.33 -7.67
N LEU A 64 20.28 4.86 -8.14
CA LEU A 64 18.97 5.29 -7.67
C LEU A 64 18.69 4.82 -6.22
N MET A 65 19.17 3.64 -5.82
CA MET A 65 19.14 3.14 -4.44
C MET A 65 20.05 3.97 -3.52
N ARG A 66 21.24 4.37 -4.00
CA ARG A 66 22.18 5.26 -3.28
C ARG A 66 21.60 6.67 -3.14
N ALA A 67 20.91 7.15 -4.18
CA ALA A 67 20.09 8.37 -4.13
C ALA A 67 18.85 8.22 -3.22
N ARG A 68 18.55 6.99 -2.78
CA ARG A 68 17.41 6.58 -1.95
C ARG A 68 16.05 6.81 -2.63
N CYS A 69 16.04 6.90 -3.96
CA CYS A 69 14.83 6.94 -4.79
C CYS A 69 14.19 5.56 -4.94
N VAL A 70 15.01 4.49 -4.86
CA VAL A 70 14.55 3.10 -4.81
C VAL A 70 14.71 2.58 -3.39
N THR A 71 13.59 2.27 -2.72
CA THR A 71 13.61 1.34 -1.59
C THR A 71 13.66 -0.06 -2.17
N GLY A 72 14.75 -0.79 -1.94
CA GLY A 72 14.92 -2.16 -2.45
C GLY A 72 13.66 -2.99 -2.20
N ARG A 73 13.29 -3.78 -3.23
CA ARG A 73 12.17 -4.75 -3.30
C ARG A 73 11.30 -4.72 -2.04
N GLN A 74 10.12 -4.10 -2.15
CA GLN A 74 9.15 -3.96 -1.05
C GLN A 74 9.13 -5.23 -0.20
N LYS A 75 9.66 -5.13 1.01
CA LYS A 75 9.77 -6.27 1.91
C LYS A 75 8.36 -6.77 2.17
N GLU A 76 8.07 -8.01 1.78
CA GLU A 76 6.83 -8.67 2.17
C GLU A 76 6.67 -8.51 3.68
N HIS A 77 5.46 -8.15 4.13
CA HIS A 77 5.20 -8.03 5.56
C HIS A 77 5.52 -9.36 6.21
N SER A 78 6.48 -9.35 7.12
CA SER A 78 6.73 -10.54 7.93
C SER A 78 5.48 -10.82 8.77
N ASN A 79 5.12 -12.09 8.95
CA ASN A 79 3.99 -12.46 9.81
C ASN A 79 4.10 -11.84 11.22
N VAL A 80 5.33 -11.67 11.71
CA VAL A 80 5.61 -11.00 12.99
C VAL A 80 5.17 -9.54 12.98
N GLU A 81 5.48 -8.80 11.91
CA GLU A 81 5.07 -7.41 11.75
C GLU A 81 3.55 -7.28 11.68
N VAL A 82 2.87 -8.15 10.92
CA VAL A 82 1.39 -8.18 10.86
C VAL A 82 0.80 -8.39 12.25
N GLY A 83 1.31 -9.37 13.00
CA GLY A 83 0.86 -9.65 14.37
C GLY A 83 1.10 -8.48 15.34
N LEU A 84 2.24 -7.79 15.23
CA LEU A 84 2.55 -6.62 16.06
C LEU A 84 1.60 -5.46 15.78
N TRP A 85 1.37 -5.15 14.50
CA TRP A 85 0.42 -4.11 14.09
C TRP A 85 -0.99 -4.45 14.53
N LEU A 86 -1.43 -5.69 14.35
CA LEU A 86 -2.78 -6.11 14.74
C LEU A 86 -3.02 -5.91 16.24
N ARG A 87 -2.06 -6.33 17.08
CA ARG A 87 -2.13 -6.12 18.53
C ARG A 87 -2.08 -4.63 18.89
N GLY A 88 -1.17 -3.87 18.28
CA GLY A 88 -1.01 -2.44 18.54
C GLY A 88 -2.26 -1.65 18.18
N VAL A 89 -2.84 -1.92 17.00
CA VAL A 89 -4.10 -1.31 16.56
C VAL A 89 -5.24 -1.69 17.48
N HIS A 90 -5.38 -2.97 17.85
CA HIS A 90 -6.41 -3.39 18.80
C HIS A 90 -6.28 -2.65 20.16
N LEU A 91 -5.07 -2.54 20.70
CA LEU A 91 -4.80 -1.79 21.93
C LEU A 91 -5.16 -0.31 21.78
N LEU A 92 -4.80 0.32 20.66
CA LEU A 92 -5.17 1.72 20.39
C LEU A 92 -6.70 1.89 20.31
N ILE A 93 -7.40 1.01 19.59
CA ILE A 93 -8.86 1.06 19.51
C ILE A 93 -9.48 0.90 20.90
N ARG A 94 -8.95 0.00 21.73
CA ARG A 94 -9.45 -0.24 23.09
C ARG A 94 -9.17 0.91 24.05
N THR A 95 -8.08 1.64 23.86
CA THR A 95 -7.66 2.73 24.77
C THR A 95 -8.26 4.08 24.41
N ILE A 96 -8.29 4.44 23.13
CA ILE A 96 -8.73 5.77 22.68
C ILE A 96 -10.01 5.74 21.84
N GLY A 97 -10.51 4.56 21.48
CA GLY A 97 -11.71 4.39 20.67
C GLY A 97 -11.44 4.43 19.16
N PHE A 98 -12.24 3.67 18.41
CA PHE A 98 -12.09 3.52 16.95
C PHE A 98 -12.13 4.86 16.19
N GLY A 99 -13.07 5.75 16.52
CA GLY A 99 -13.18 7.04 15.86
C GLY A 99 -11.94 7.94 16.04
N ARG A 100 -11.23 7.84 17.18
CA ARG A 100 -9.96 8.56 17.37
C ARG A 100 -8.83 7.92 16.59
N VAL A 101 -8.77 6.58 16.52
CA VAL A 101 -7.81 5.86 15.68
C VAL A 101 -7.94 6.25 14.22
N LEU A 102 -9.16 6.39 13.70
CA LEU A 102 -9.39 6.85 12.32
C LEU A 102 -8.79 8.23 12.05
N ARG A 103 -8.85 9.15 13.03
CA ARG A 103 -8.24 10.49 12.90
C ARG A 103 -6.71 10.46 12.94
N LEU A 104 -6.12 9.43 13.52
CA LEU A 104 -4.66 9.24 13.58
C LEU A 104 -4.12 8.47 12.37
N LEU A 105 -4.98 8.03 11.43
CA LEU A 105 -4.54 7.28 10.26
C LEU A 105 -3.51 8.05 9.43
N SER A 106 -3.64 9.36 9.28
CA SER A 106 -2.67 10.18 8.54
C SER A 106 -1.23 10.11 9.10
N LEU A 107 -1.06 9.72 10.37
CA LEU A 107 0.26 9.52 10.99
C LEU A 107 0.87 8.15 10.67
N ALA A 108 0.03 7.12 10.52
CA ALA A 108 0.47 5.73 10.36
C ALA A 108 0.41 5.23 8.91
N ALA A 109 -0.54 5.76 8.15
CA ALA A 109 -0.83 5.51 6.75
C ALA A 109 -0.64 6.84 5.99
N PRO A 110 0.56 7.07 5.41
CA PRO A 110 0.84 8.33 4.73
C PRO A 110 -0.10 8.55 3.56
N ASP A 111 -0.47 9.81 3.34
CA ASP A 111 -1.19 10.22 2.15
C ASP A 111 -0.22 10.31 0.98
N TYR A 112 -0.21 9.28 0.13
CA TYR A 112 0.60 9.30 -1.09
C TYR A 112 -0.19 9.98 -2.21
N THR A 113 0.45 10.90 -2.92
CA THR A 113 -0.12 11.56 -4.11
C THR A 113 -0.46 10.56 -5.22
N ARG A 114 0.24 9.42 -5.25
CA ARG A 114 -0.05 8.26 -6.09
C ARG A 114 0.04 7.01 -5.23
N ALA A 115 -0.90 6.11 -5.42
CA ALA A 115 -0.81 4.77 -4.89
C ALA A 115 -0.97 3.78 -6.04
N ASP A 116 -0.20 2.70 -6.02
CA ASP A 116 -0.23 1.72 -7.09
C ASP A 116 -1.25 0.62 -6.81
N PRO A 117 -1.87 0.04 -7.85
CA PRO A 117 -2.73 -1.12 -7.65
C PRO A 117 -1.90 -2.23 -6.98
N ALA A 118 -2.44 -2.80 -5.90
CA ALA A 118 -1.80 -3.93 -5.25
C ALA A 118 -1.92 -5.18 -6.13
N PRO A 119 -0.89 -6.04 -6.19
CA PRO A 119 -1.04 -7.38 -6.75
C PRO A 119 -2.07 -8.16 -5.92
N ALA A 120 -3.04 -8.80 -6.57
CA ALA A 120 -4.09 -9.56 -5.86
C ALA A 120 -3.50 -10.65 -4.94
N GLU A 121 -2.41 -11.29 -5.36
CA GLU A 121 -1.69 -12.30 -4.57
C GLU A 121 -1.12 -11.74 -3.26
N ASP A 122 -0.57 -10.52 -3.29
CA ASP A 122 -0.03 -9.84 -2.11
C ASP A 122 -1.15 -9.51 -1.12
N VAL A 123 -2.29 -9.00 -1.62
CA VAL A 123 -3.45 -8.69 -0.77
C VAL A 123 -4.05 -9.97 -0.19
N ALA A 124 -4.14 -11.04 -0.97
CA ALA A 124 -4.59 -12.34 -0.49
C ALA A 124 -3.64 -12.96 0.55
N SER A 125 -2.32 -12.78 0.38
CA SER A 125 -1.32 -13.19 1.37
C SER A 125 -1.45 -12.41 2.67
N LEU A 126 -1.61 -11.08 2.58
CA LEU A 126 -1.88 -10.23 3.73
C LEU A 126 -3.18 -10.61 4.44
N LYS A 127 -4.25 -10.89 3.70
CA LYS A 127 -5.53 -11.36 4.25
C LYS A 127 -5.35 -12.63 5.08
N ARG A 128 -4.65 -13.62 4.53
CA ARG A 128 -4.34 -14.87 5.24
C ARG A 128 -3.54 -14.60 6.52
N ALA A 129 -2.53 -13.74 6.46
CA ALA A 129 -1.73 -13.37 7.62
C ALA A 129 -2.58 -12.69 8.70
N VAL A 130 -3.32 -11.63 8.36
CA VAL A 130 -4.20 -10.89 9.28
C VAL A 130 -5.21 -11.84 9.94
N HIS A 131 -5.92 -12.65 9.15
CA HIS A 131 -6.92 -13.59 9.64
C HIS A 131 -6.32 -14.67 10.54
N SER A 132 -5.15 -15.20 10.18
CA SER A 132 -4.45 -16.20 10.99
C SER A 132 -4.03 -15.63 12.36
N HIS A 133 -3.62 -14.36 12.40
CA HIS A 133 -3.23 -13.68 13.63
C HIS A 133 -4.44 -13.24 14.46
N GLY A 134 -5.54 -12.83 13.83
CA GLY A 134 -6.82 -12.52 14.48
C GLY A 134 -7.37 -13.73 15.23
N ARG A 135 -7.53 -14.85 14.52
CA ARG A 135 -8.09 -16.10 15.08
C ARG A 135 -7.26 -16.72 16.18
N ARG A 136 -5.93 -16.67 16.05
CA ARG A 136 -5.01 -17.25 17.04
C ARG A 136 -4.84 -16.35 18.26
N SER A 137 -5.24 -15.09 18.19
CA SER A 137 -5.09 -14.15 19.29
C SER A 137 -6.39 -14.08 20.09
N TRP A 138 -6.37 -14.67 21.29
CA TRP A 138 -7.44 -14.48 22.28
C TRP A 138 -7.68 -12.99 22.63
N PHE A 139 -6.67 -12.15 22.38
CA PHE A 139 -6.72 -10.72 22.66
C PHE A 139 -7.46 -9.92 21.56
N VAL A 140 -7.29 -10.28 20.29
CA VAL A 140 -7.90 -9.56 19.15
C VAL A 140 -9.23 -10.17 18.74
N ASN A 141 -9.35 -11.51 18.79
CA ASN A 141 -10.59 -12.26 18.63
C ASN A 141 -11.46 -11.85 17.41
N ASP A 142 -10.85 -11.83 16.22
CA ASP A 142 -11.50 -11.48 14.94
C ASP A 142 -12.18 -10.08 14.94
N ASP A 143 -11.58 -9.10 15.64
CA ASP A 143 -12.07 -7.71 15.64
C ASP A 143 -11.91 -7.07 14.25
N CYS A 144 -13.03 -6.96 13.53
CA CYS A 144 -13.10 -6.37 12.19
C CYS A 144 -12.45 -4.99 12.09
N LYS A 145 -12.49 -4.17 13.15
CA LYS A 145 -11.90 -2.83 13.16
C LYS A 145 -10.38 -2.91 13.17
N ALA A 146 -9.83 -3.80 14.00
CA ALA A 146 -8.40 -3.98 14.11
C ALA A 146 -7.84 -4.55 12.81
N GLU A 147 -8.47 -5.57 12.25
CA GLU A 147 -8.07 -6.19 11.00
C GLU A 147 -8.12 -5.21 9.82
N ALA A 148 -9.23 -4.46 9.69
CA ALA A 148 -9.38 -3.47 8.63
C ALA A 148 -8.31 -2.38 8.71
N VAL A 149 -8.10 -1.80 9.90
CA VAL A 149 -7.10 -0.74 10.09
C VAL A 149 -5.68 -1.26 9.87
N THR A 150 -5.36 -2.47 10.36
CA THR A 150 -4.06 -3.09 10.11
C THR A 150 -3.81 -3.30 8.62
N ALA A 151 -4.77 -3.86 7.89
CA ALA A 151 -4.67 -4.03 6.44
C ALA A 151 -4.47 -2.70 5.71
N PHE A 152 -5.25 -1.67 6.09
CA PHE A 152 -5.14 -0.34 5.51
C PHE A 152 -3.75 0.26 5.73
N VAL A 153 -3.26 0.29 6.98
CA VAL A 153 -1.96 0.87 7.32
C VAL A 153 -0.83 0.14 6.60
N LEU A 154 -0.85 -1.19 6.58
CA LEU A 154 0.20 -1.99 5.96
C LEU A 154 0.24 -1.82 4.43
N LEU A 155 -0.92 -1.80 3.76
CA LEU A 155 -0.98 -1.53 2.31
C LEU A 155 -0.54 -0.09 2.00
N ARG A 156 -1.00 0.89 2.77
CA ARG A 156 -0.61 2.29 2.58
C ARG A 156 0.88 2.48 2.82
N ARG A 157 1.50 1.90 3.83
CA ARG A 157 2.96 2.02 4.06
C ARG A 157 3.81 1.45 2.91
N ARG A 158 3.23 0.55 2.10
CA ARG A 158 3.79 0.05 0.83
C ARG A 158 3.42 0.91 -0.39
N GLY A 159 2.73 2.03 -0.17
CA GLY A 159 2.18 2.91 -1.19
C GLY A 159 1.21 2.24 -2.15
N LEU A 160 0.52 1.21 -1.67
CA LEU A 160 -0.51 0.51 -2.44
C LEU A 160 -1.88 1.19 -2.26
N LYS A 161 -2.72 1.12 -3.30
CA LYS A 161 -4.12 1.58 -3.25
C LYS A 161 -4.86 0.72 -2.23
N ALA A 162 -5.44 1.37 -1.24
CA ALA A 162 -6.27 0.73 -0.23
C ALA A 162 -7.35 1.73 0.20
N VAL A 163 -8.57 1.24 0.39
CA VAL A 163 -9.69 2.03 0.87
C VAL A 163 -10.24 1.37 2.12
N LEU A 164 -10.27 2.09 3.23
CA LEU A 164 -10.87 1.63 4.48
C LEU A 164 -12.34 2.06 4.51
N HIS A 165 -13.22 1.08 4.67
CA HIS A 165 -14.66 1.27 4.77
C HIS A 165 -15.14 1.00 6.19
N VAL A 166 -16.12 1.79 6.62
CA VAL A 166 -16.97 1.51 7.77
C VAL A 166 -18.40 1.47 7.25
N GLY A 167 -19.05 0.33 7.42
CA GLY A 167 -20.40 0.11 6.95
C GLY A 167 -21.35 -0.32 8.04
N ALA A 168 -22.64 -0.24 7.71
CA ALA A 168 -23.73 -0.67 8.54
C ALA A 168 -24.69 -1.53 7.72
N ARG A 169 -25.41 -2.41 8.41
CA ARG A 169 -26.61 -3.06 7.88
C ARG A 169 -27.76 -2.79 8.84
N GLU A 170 -28.97 -2.69 8.30
CA GLU A 170 -30.16 -2.36 9.08
C GLU A 170 -30.77 -3.58 9.78
N HIS A 171 -30.76 -4.77 9.13
CA HIS A 171 -31.38 -5.97 9.67
C HIS A 171 -30.54 -7.24 9.48
N PRO A 172 -30.15 -7.95 10.57
CA PRO A 172 -30.10 -7.45 11.94
C PRO A 172 -29.11 -6.29 12.06
N PHE A 173 -29.42 -5.25 12.83
CA PHE A 173 -28.55 -4.07 12.91
C PHE A 173 -27.13 -4.48 13.33
N ALA A 174 -26.14 -4.15 12.50
CA ALA A 174 -24.74 -4.41 12.79
C ALA A 174 -23.84 -3.42 12.06
N LEU A 175 -22.66 -3.20 12.64
CA LEU A 175 -21.58 -2.40 12.05
C LEU A 175 -20.44 -3.31 11.65
N HIS A 176 -19.77 -2.96 10.56
CA HIS A 176 -18.61 -3.68 10.05
C HIS A 176 -17.56 -2.72 9.51
N ALA A 177 -16.30 -3.14 9.52
CA ALA A 177 -15.20 -2.40 8.94
C ALA A 177 -14.36 -3.34 8.07
N TRP A 178 -13.97 -2.87 6.89
CA TRP A 178 -13.13 -3.64 5.97
C TRP A 178 -12.25 -2.72 5.15
N THR A 179 -11.11 -3.23 4.71
CA THR A 179 -10.23 -2.55 3.75
C THR A 179 -10.32 -3.26 2.41
N SER A 180 -10.64 -2.54 1.34
CA SER A 180 -10.63 -3.05 -0.03
C SER A 180 -9.36 -2.66 -0.77
N SER A 181 -8.74 -3.61 -1.45
CA SER A 181 -7.62 -3.40 -2.38
C SER A 181 -7.56 -4.56 -3.37
N ALA A 182 -7.34 -4.28 -4.66
CA ALA A 182 -7.24 -5.29 -5.72
C ALA A 182 -8.39 -6.32 -5.68
N ASP A 183 -9.63 -5.82 -5.53
CA ASP A 183 -10.86 -6.62 -5.40
C ASP A 183 -10.90 -7.60 -4.22
N VAL A 184 -9.95 -7.49 -3.28
CA VAL A 184 -9.90 -8.26 -2.04
C VAL A 184 -10.25 -7.35 -0.86
N CYS A 185 -11.15 -7.85 0.00
CA CYS A 185 -11.52 -7.21 1.25
C CYS A 185 -10.85 -7.89 2.46
N ILE A 186 -10.33 -7.09 3.39
CA ILE A 186 -9.73 -7.53 4.65
C ILE A 186 -10.30 -6.71 5.82
N PRO A 187 -11.06 -7.33 6.75
CA PRO A 187 -11.74 -8.62 6.59
C PRO A 187 -12.74 -8.61 5.41
N ASP A 188 -13.39 -9.74 5.15
CA ASP A 188 -14.45 -9.85 4.13
C ASP A 188 -15.49 -8.73 4.30
N ALA A 189 -15.92 -8.08 3.22
CA ALA A 189 -16.93 -7.02 3.28
C ALA A 189 -18.32 -7.56 3.63
N ASP A 190 -18.57 -8.83 3.31
CA ASP A 190 -19.82 -9.56 3.50
C ASP A 190 -19.63 -10.79 4.40
N PRO A 191 -19.19 -10.62 5.67
CA PRO A 191 -18.96 -11.76 6.53
C PRO A 191 -20.24 -12.60 6.66
N ARG A 192 -20.14 -13.88 6.29
CA ARG A 192 -21.26 -14.85 6.30
C ARG A 192 -22.38 -14.52 5.30
N GLY A 193 -22.08 -13.82 4.21
CA GLY A 193 -23.05 -13.47 3.15
C GLY A 193 -23.95 -12.30 3.51
N HIS A 194 -23.54 -11.47 4.47
CA HIS A 194 -24.31 -10.30 4.89
C HIS A 194 -23.73 -9.04 4.26
N ALA A 195 -24.45 -8.41 3.34
CA ALA A 195 -24.02 -7.16 2.73
C ALA A 195 -24.07 -6.00 3.76
N PHE A 196 -22.97 -5.27 3.90
CA PHE A 196 -22.90 -4.02 4.65
C PHE A 196 -22.82 -2.85 3.67
N THR A 197 -23.64 -1.83 3.88
CA THR A 197 -23.56 -0.59 3.10
C THR A 197 -22.49 0.30 3.70
N ALA A 198 -21.52 0.74 2.89
CA ALA A 198 -20.48 1.65 3.34
C ALA A 198 -21.09 3.02 3.71
N VAL A 199 -20.86 3.46 4.94
CA VAL A 199 -21.29 4.77 5.46
C VAL A 199 -20.13 5.76 5.46
N LEU A 200 -18.90 5.26 5.62
CA LEU A 200 -17.66 6.03 5.55
C LEU A 200 -16.64 5.28 4.71
N SER A 201 -15.96 5.99 3.82
CA SER A 201 -14.82 5.47 3.06
C SER A 201 -13.63 6.40 3.20
N ILE A 202 -12.47 5.85 3.51
CA ILE A 202 -11.21 6.56 3.69
C ILE A 202 -10.20 5.99 2.69
N ASN A 203 -9.93 6.80 1.68
CA ASN A 203 -9.02 6.55 0.59
C ASN A 203 -7.93 7.60 0.82
N GLY A 204 -6.81 7.21 1.45
CA GLY A 204 -5.78 8.12 1.97
C GLY A 204 -5.01 8.92 0.90
N GLY A 205 -5.70 9.62 0.00
CA GLY A 205 -5.13 10.37 -1.10
C GLY A 205 -4.60 9.50 -2.26
N GLY A 206 -4.74 10.05 -3.48
CA GLY A 206 -4.22 9.52 -4.74
C GLY A 206 -5.31 8.95 -5.65
N GLN A 207 -5.77 9.75 -6.62
CA GLN A 207 -6.50 9.26 -7.81
C GLN A 207 -5.49 8.73 -8.83
#